data_AF-A0A554JU72-F1
#
_entry.id   AF-A0A554JU72-F1
#
_cell.length_a   1.000
_cell.length_b   1.000
_cell.length_c   1.000
_cell.angle_alpha   90.00
_cell.angle_beta   90.00
_cell.angle_gamma   90.00
#
_symmetry.space_group_name_H-M   'P 1'
#
loop_
_entity.id
_entity.type
_entity.pdbx_description
1 polymer ?
#
loop_
_entity_poly.entity_id
_entity_poly.type
_entity_poly.pdbx_seq_one_letter_code
_entity_poly.pdbx_strand_id
1 'polypeptide(L)' 'MSLAGEIKSFFKGDVETSARTRDEYSRDASLFRIKPEIVVFPKDVADVCALVSFVA' A
#
# COMPACT_ATOMS: atom_id res chain seq x y z
N MET A 1 -7.42 3.22 14.82
CA MET A 1 -7.31 4.03 13.60
C MET A 1 -7.24 3.07 12.41
N SER A 2 -7.43 3.51 11.17
CA SER A 2 -7.24 2.63 10.02
C SER A 2 -5.80 2.72 9.52
N LEU A 3 -5.23 1.61 9.07
CA LEU A 3 -3.87 1.55 8.51
C LEU A 3 -3.68 2.57 7.36
N ALA A 4 -4.72 2.74 6.53
CA ALA A 4 -4.72 3.76 5.47
C ALA A 4 -4.60 5.19 6.01
N GLY A 5 -5.25 5.50 7.13
CA GLY A 5 -5.18 6.82 7.76
C GLY A 5 -3.82 7.10 8.39
N GLU A 6 -3.21 6.08 9.02
CA GLU A 6 -1.88 6.17 9.61
C GLU A 6 -0.81 6.46 8.55
N ILE A 7 -0.82 5.70 7.45
CA ILE A 7 0.14 5.91 6.35
C ILE A 7 -0.06 7.28 5.69
N LYS A 8 -1.32 7.68 5.46
CA LYS A 8 -1.63 8.98 4.82
C LYS A 8 -1.14 10.20 5.62
N SER A 9 -0.82 10.05 6.90
CA SER A 9 -0.29 11.14 7.73
C SER A 9 1.13 11.57 7.34
N PHE A 10 1.94 10.67 6.78
CA PHE A 10 3.34 10.92 6.41
C PHE A 10 3.66 10.60 4.94
N PHE A 11 2.75 9.97 4.21
CA PHE A 11 2.94 9.49 2.84
C PHE A 11 2.36 10.46 1.81
N LYS A 12 3.17 10.90 0.83
CA LYS A 12 2.76 11.85 -0.22
C LYS A 12 2.05 11.17 -1.40
N GLY A 13 2.40 9.91 -1.62
CA GLY A 13 1.79 9.03 -2.59
C GLY A 13 0.32 8.75 -2.32
N ASP A 14 -0.30 8.01 -3.23
CA ASP A 14 -1.72 7.72 -3.13
C ASP A 14 -1.95 6.43 -2.31
N VAL A 15 -2.97 6.44 -1.46
CA VAL A 15 -3.33 5.29 -0.60
C VAL A 15 -4.71 4.80 -1.02
N GLU A 16 -4.77 3.59 -1.57
CA GLU A 16 -5.99 3.01 -2.11
C GLU A 16 -6.52 1.82 -1.31
N THR A 17 -7.84 1.82 -1.15
CA THR A 17 -8.57 0.80 -0.36
C THR A 17 -9.70 0.14 -1.13
N SER A 18 -9.91 0.57 -2.40
CA SER A 18 -10.98 0.05 -3.23
C SER A 18 -10.85 -1.46 -3.48
N ALA A 19 -11.99 -2.16 -3.52
CA ALA A 19 -12.00 -3.60 -3.76
C ALA A 19 -11.40 -3.96 -5.12
N ARG A 20 -11.55 -3.08 -6.12
CA ARG A 20 -11.01 -3.24 -7.48
C ARG A 20 -9.49 -3.18 -7.47
N THR A 21 -8.91 -2.11 -6.94
CA THR A 21 -7.46 -1.92 -6.86
C THR A 21 -6.82 -3.07 -6.06
N ARG A 22 -7.40 -3.44 -4.93
CA ARG A 22 -6.89 -4.55 -4.12
C ARG A 22 -6.96 -5.91 -4.82
N ASP A 23 -7.96 -6.15 -5.67
CA ASP A 23 -8.01 -7.40 -6.47
C ASP A 23 -6.94 -7.40 -7.56
N GLU A 24 -6.77 -6.27 -8.24
CA GLU A 24 -5.77 -6.08 -9.30
C GLU A 24 -4.35 -6.37 -8.80
N TYR A 25 -3.99 -5.83 -7.63
CA TYR A 25 -2.67 -6.01 -7.02
C TYR A 25 -2.58 -7.21 -6.06
N SER A 26 -3.56 -8.14 -6.07
CA SER A 26 -3.50 -9.39 -5.26
C SER A 26 -2.80 -10.56 -5.95
N ARG A 27 -2.37 -10.35 -7.20
CA ARG A 27 -1.91 -11.41 -8.11
C ARG A 27 -0.47 -11.18 -8.49
N ASP A 28 0.31 -12.24 -8.47
CA ASP A 28 1.65 -12.33 -9.03
C ASP A 28 1.69 -13.41 -10.12
N ALA A 29 2.88 -13.93 -10.43
CA ALA A 29 3.05 -15.04 -11.38
C ALA A 29 2.70 -16.43 -10.80
N SER A 30 2.18 -16.50 -9.56
CA SER A 30 1.83 -17.74 -8.89
C SER A 30 0.36 -18.14 -9.11
N LEU A 31 0.02 -19.37 -8.69
CA LEU A 31 -1.36 -19.86 -8.67
C LEU A 31 -2.16 -19.33 -7.48
N PHE A 32 -1.48 -18.88 -6.42
CA PHE A 32 -2.10 -18.41 -5.20
C PHE A 32 -2.31 -16.91 -5.23
N ARG A 33 -3.26 -16.44 -4.41
CA ARG A 33 -3.61 -15.02 -4.32
C ARG A 33 -3.78 -14.62 -2.89
N ILE A 34 -3.19 -13.50 -2.53
CA ILE A 34 -3.35 -12.88 -1.23
C ILE A 34 -3.84 -11.47 -1.47
N LYS A 35 -5.06 -11.18 -0.99
CA LYS A 35 -5.64 -9.87 -1.16
C LYS A 35 -5.05 -8.91 -0.11
N PRO A 36 -4.32 -7.86 -0.51
CA PRO A 36 -3.78 -6.90 0.45
C PRO A 36 -4.92 -6.13 1.12
N GLU A 37 -4.70 -5.54 2.30
CA GLU A 37 -5.68 -4.66 2.95
C GLU A 37 -5.77 -3.29 2.28
N ILE A 38 -4.63 -2.78 1.81
CA ILE A 38 -4.45 -1.49 1.16
C ILE A 38 -3.38 -1.61 0.05
N VAL A 39 -3.39 -0.68 -0.91
CA VAL A 39 -2.35 -0.54 -1.94
C VAL A 39 -1.86 0.90 -1.90
N VAL A 40 -0.54 1.10 -1.97
CA VAL A 40 0.08 2.44 -1.92
C VAL A 40 0.92 2.70 -3.16
N PHE A 41 0.88 3.93 -3.66
CA PHE A 41 1.60 4.37 -4.86
C PHE A 41 2.58 5.48 -4.49
N PRO A 42 3.84 5.16 -4.13
CA PRO A 42 4.83 6.16 -3.74
C PRO A 42 5.17 7.08 -4.91
N LYS A 43 5.35 8.38 -4.62
CA LYS A 43 5.72 9.39 -5.64
C LYS A 43 7.22 9.63 -5.73
N ASP A 44 7.94 9.42 -4.63
CA ASP A 44 9.38 9.63 -4.57
C ASP A 44 10.08 8.58 -3.69
N VAL A 45 11.41 8.65 -3.63
CA VAL A 45 12.22 7.74 -2.81
C VAL A 45 11.94 7.93 -1.31
N ALA A 46 11.57 9.14 -0.88
CA ALA A 46 11.30 9.42 0.53
C ALA A 46 10.03 8.70 1.00
N ASP A 47 8.99 8.61 0.16
CA ASP A 47 7.79 7.81 0.43
C ASP A 47 8.14 6.34 0.70
N VAL A 48 9.02 5.73 -0.11
CA VAL A 48 9.45 4.33 0.09
C VAL A 48 10.24 4.17 1.37
N CYS A 49 11.20 5.07 1.65
CA CYS A 49 11.99 5.03 2.89
C CYS A 49 11.13 5.19 4.14
N ALA A 50 10.13 6.07 4.10
CA ALA A 50 9.21 6.29 5.22
C ALA A 50 8.35 5.05 5.50
N LEU A 51 7.84 4.38 4.46
CA LEU A 51 7.10 3.12 4.61
C LEU A 51 7.94 2.01 5.24
N VAL A 52 9.20 1.85 4.79
CA VAL A 52 10.11 0.83 5.37
C VAL A 52 10.41 1.15 6.84
N SER A 53 10.59 2.43 7.17
CA SER A 53 10.86 2.86 8.55
C SER A 53 9.64 2.71 9.46
N PHE A 54 8.42 2.83 8.92
CA PHE A 54 7.17 2.66 9.66
C PHE A 54 6.93 1.22 10.13
N VAL A 55 7.42 0.22 9.38
CA VAL A 55 7.22 -1.20 9.69
C VAL A 55 8.37 -1.86 10.47
N ALA A 56 9.51 -1.19 10.59
CA ALA A 56 10.72 -1.69 11.27
C ALA A 56 10.62 -1.53 12.80
#